data_AF-A0A529X6S9-F1
#
_entry.id   AF-A0A529X6S9-F1
#
_cell.length_a   1.000
_cell.length_b   1.000
_cell.length_c   1.000
_cell.angle_alpha   90.00
_cell.angle_beta   90.00
_cell.angle_gamma   90.00
#
_symmetry.space_group_name_H-M   'P 1'
#
loop_
_entity.id
_entity.type
_entity.pdbx_description
1 polymer ?
#
loop_
_entity_poly.entity_id
_entity_poly.type
_entity_poly.pdbx_seq_one_letter_code
_entity_poly.pdbx_strand_id
1 'polypeptide(L)'
;MYATPNFSSKQNVVRVNTVVPGAKRAPGENPSAFGIECAIDELAYELGLDPLEMRLINYAEQDPHAKKAWSTRQLREAFAAGAEAFGWAKRPAAPRSMRDGHQLI
;
A
#
# COMPACT_ATOMS: atom_id res chain seq x y z
N MET A 1 1.05 -3.93 8.13
CA MET A 1 -0.08 -3.61 7.23
C MET A 1 -0.87 -4.87 6.86
N TYR A 2 -0.19 -5.86 6.26
CA TYR A 2 -0.77 -7.10 5.76
C TYR A 2 -0.49 -8.30 6.67
N ALA A 3 -1.27 -9.37 6.49
CA ALA A 3 -1.09 -10.64 7.19
C ALA A 3 0.11 -11.39 6.61
N THR A 4 1.30 -11.08 7.11
CA THR A 4 2.55 -11.63 6.59
C THR A 4 3.18 -12.55 7.64
N PRO A 5 3.05 -13.89 7.51
CA PRO A 5 3.49 -14.83 8.56
C PRO A 5 5.01 -14.85 8.75
N ASN A 6 5.75 -14.56 7.67
CA ASN A 6 7.21 -14.53 7.66
C ASN A 6 7.66 -13.17 7.15
N PHE A 7 8.19 -12.33 8.03
CA PHE A 7 8.65 -10.99 7.69
C PHE A 7 10.03 -10.75 8.31
N SER A 8 10.96 -10.26 7.49
CA SER A 8 12.29 -9.84 7.93
C SER A 8 12.61 -8.50 7.29
N SER A 9 13.06 -7.55 8.10
CA SER A 9 13.52 -6.25 7.63
C SER A 9 14.79 -5.84 8.36
N LYS A 10 15.66 -5.11 7.65
CA LYS A 10 16.87 -4.51 8.21
C LYS A 10 17.01 -3.10 7.68
N GLN A 11 17.23 -2.16 8.58
CA GLN A 11 17.48 -0.77 8.26
C GLN A 11 18.84 -0.36 8.85
N ASN A 12 19.65 0.35 8.06
CA ASN A 12 20.91 0.91 8.52
C ASN A 12 20.89 2.43 8.33
N VAL A 13 21.48 3.16 9.28
CA VAL A 13 21.77 4.58 9.10
C VAL A 13 23.16 4.70 8.50
N VAL A 14 23.27 5.35 7.35
CA VAL A 14 24.55 5.55 6.65
C VAL A 14 25.05 6.95 6.92
N ARG A 15 26.26 7.07 7.48
CA ARG A 15 26.88 8.36 7.75
C ARG A 15 27.51 8.91 6.48
N VAL A 16 27.08 10.09 6.07
CA VAL A 16 27.59 10.82 4.91
C VAL A 16 27.78 12.30 5.26
N ASN A 17 28.51 13.04 4.43
CA ASN A 17 28.72 14.49 4.62
C ASN A 17 27.46 15.27 4.21
N THR A 18 26.47 15.32 5.09
CA THR A 18 25.24 16.08 4.91
C THR A 18 24.76 16.67 6.23
N VAL A 19 23.79 17.59 6.17
CA VAL A 19 23.12 18.14 7.36
C VAL A 19 22.37 17.02 8.10
N VAL A 20 22.27 17.14 9.44
CA VAL A 20 21.52 16.18 10.25
C VAL A 20 20.07 16.09 9.75
N PRO A 21 19.58 14.89 9.35
CA PRO A 21 18.20 14.73 8.91
C PRO A 21 17.21 15.06 10.02
N GLY A 22 16.09 15.69 9.66
CA GLY A 22 14.99 16.03 10.57
C GLY A 22 13.71 15.27 10.24
N ALA A 23 12.70 15.44 11.09
CA ALA A 23 11.38 14.85 10.86
C ALA A 23 10.65 15.54 9.69
N LYS A 24 9.98 14.73 8.87
CA LYS A 24 9.00 15.17 7.85
C LYS A 24 7.72 14.36 8.07
N ARG A 25 6.56 14.88 7.65
CA ARG A 25 5.24 14.26 7.83
C ARG A 25 5.27 12.74 7.59
N ALA A 26 4.86 11.96 8.60
CA ALA A 26 4.98 10.49 8.66
C ALA A 26 6.44 10.00 8.53
N PRO A 27 7.31 10.32 9.51
CA PRO A 27 8.75 10.07 9.45
C PRO A 27 9.07 8.58 9.54
N GLY A 28 9.45 8.00 8.41
CA GLY A 28 9.74 6.56 8.29
C GLY A 28 8.55 5.76 7.77
N GLU A 29 7.33 6.06 8.21
CA GLU A 29 6.13 5.40 7.69
C GLU A 29 5.87 5.77 6.24
N ASN A 30 6.08 7.02 5.85
CA ASN A 30 5.88 7.47 4.46
C ASN A 30 6.71 6.67 3.44
N PRO A 31 8.06 6.59 3.54
CA PRO A 31 8.85 5.80 2.60
C PRO A 31 8.60 4.29 2.72
N SER A 32 8.30 3.79 3.93
CA SER A 32 7.97 2.38 4.14
C SER A 32 6.69 1.96 3.42
N ALA A 33 5.62 2.75 3.58
CA ALA A 33 4.35 2.52 2.90
C ALA A 33 4.50 2.63 1.38
N PHE A 34 5.25 3.61 0.88
CA PHE A 34 5.53 3.73 -0.56
C PHE A 34 6.13 2.45 -1.14
N GLY A 35 7.23 1.95 -0.56
CA GLY A 35 7.91 0.75 -1.08
C GLY A 35 7.02 -0.49 -1.04
N ILE A 36 6.31 -0.70 0.08
CA ILE A 36 5.41 -1.86 0.23
C ILE A 36 4.24 -1.78 -0.76
N GLU A 37 3.58 -0.63 -0.89
CA GLU A 37 2.40 -0.49 -1.73
C GLU A 37 2.72 -0.56 -3.22
N CYS A 38 3.90 -0.12 -3.65
CA CYS A 38 4.40 -0.39 -5.01
C CYS A 38 4.58 -1.88 -5.25
N ALA A 39 5.23 -2.59 -4.32
CA ALA A 39 5.43 -4.04 -4.44
C ALA A 39 4.11 -4.83 -4.47
N ILE A 40 3.07 -4.38 -3.74
CA ILE A 40 1.74 -4.98 -3.81
C ILE A 40 1.10 -4.79 -5.18
N ASP A 41 1.26 -3.62 -5.80
CA ASP A 41 0.72 -3.34 -7.14
C ASP A 41 1.43 -4.17 -8.22
N GLU A 42 2.76 -4.27 -8.14
CA GLU A 42 3.58 -5.13 -9.00
C GLU A 42 3.15 -6.60 -8.88
N LEU A 43 2.99 -7.09 -7.64
CA LEU A 43 2.55 -8.46 -7.39
C LEU A 43 1.13 -8.71 -7.91
N ALA A 44 0.21 -7.75 -7.74
CA ALA A 44 -1.14 -7.86 -8.28
C ALA A 44 -1.10 -7.95 -9.82
N TYR A 45 -0.28 -7.14 -10.46
CA TYR A 45 -0.10 -7.18 -11.91
C TYR A 45 0.48 -8.51 -12.41
N GLU A 46 1.53 -9.02 -11.78
CA GLU A 46 2.15 -10.30 -12.13
C GLU A 46 1.18 -11.49 -12.01
N LEU A 47 0.30 -11.44 -11.01
CA LEU A 47 -0.70 -12.48 -10.76
C LEU A 47 -2.01 -12.26 -11.55
N GLY A 48 -2.14 -11.15 -12.28
CA GLY A 48 -3.37 -10.80 -12.99
C GLY A 48 -4.57 -10.51 -12.08
N LEU A 49 -4.30 -10.07 -10.85
CA LEU A 49 -5.32 -9.74 -9.84
C LEU A 49 -5.56 -8.23 -9.80
N ASP A 50 -6.77 -7.84 -9.38
CA ASP A 50 -7.02 -6.44 -9.08
C ASP A 50 -6.21 -6.00 -7.84
N PRO A 51 -5.53 -4.83 -7.87
CA PRO A 51 -4.71 -4.39 -6.75
C PRO A 51 -5.49 -4.15 -5.44
N LEU A 52 -6.77 -3.79 -5.50
CA LEU A 52 -7.60 -3.65 -4.30
C LEU A 52 -7.99 -5.01 -3.75
N GLU A 53 -8.34 -5.97 -4.61
CA GLU A 53 -8.54 -7.36 -4.22
C GLU A 53 -7.29 -7.95 -3.55
N MET A 54 -6.10 -7.69 -4.11
CA MET A 54 -4.84 -8.17 -3.56
C MET A 54 -4.60 -7.67 -2.12
N ARG A 55 -4.99 -6.42 -1.83
CA ARG A 55 -4.94 -5.85 -0.47
C ARG A 55 -5.93 -6.52 0.49
N LEU A 56 -7.10 -6.89 -0.01
CA LEU A 56 -8.15 -7.56 0.79
C LEU A 56 -7.81 -9.01 1.09
N ILE A 57 -7.22 -9.76 0.15
CA ILE A 57 -6.76 -11.14 0.35
C ILE A 57 -5.67 -11.15 1.43
N ASN A 58 -4.80 -10.15 1.46
CA ASN A 58 -3.72 -10.03 2.44
C ASN A 58 -4.10 -9.23 3.69
N TYR A 59 -5.38 -8.94 3.90
CA TYR A 59 -5.84 -8.14 5.03
C TYR A 59 -5.47 -8.77 6.37
N ALA A 60 -4.94 -7.97 7.29
CA ALA A 60 -4.59 -8.42 8.62
C ALA A 60 -5.74 -8.17 9.61
N GLU A 61 -6.39 -9.24 10.06
CA GLU A 61 -7.47 -9.20 11.07
C GLU A 61 -6.99 -8.76 12.46
N GLN A 62 -5.69 -8.89 12.74
CA GLN A 62 -5.03 -8.43 13.95
C GLN A 62 -3.68 -7.78 13.61
N ASP A 63 -3.06 -7.10 14.56
CA ASP A 63 -1.70 -6.59 14.39
C ASP A 63 -0.72 -7.75 14.16
N PRO A 64 -0.12 -7.88 12.96
CA PRO A 64 0.76 -9.00 12.64
C PRO A 64 2.09 -8.92 13.43
N HIS A 65 2.49 -7.72 13.85
CA HIS A 65 3.71 -7.50 14.62
C HIS A 65 3.44 -7.68 16.12
N ALA A 66 2.44 -6.99 16.67
CA ALA A 66 2.12 -7.05 18.10
C ALA A 66 1.32 -8.30 18.51
N LYS A 67 0.74 -9.02 17.54
CA LYS A 67 -0.15 -10.18 17.73
C LYS A 67 -1.34 -9.86 18.64
N LYS A 68 -1.93 -8.68 18.45
CA LYS A 68 -3.07 -8.16 19.22
C LYS A 68 -4.19 -7.76 18.29
N ALA A 69 -5.42 -7.97 18.75
CA ALA A 69 -6.59 -7.45 18.04
C ALA A 69 -6.48 -5.92 17.89
N TRP A 70 -6.93 -5.42 16.74
CA TRP A 70 -7.09 -3.98 16.55
C TRP A 70 -8.14 -3.46 17.54
N SER A 71 -7.92 -2.27 18.10
CA SER A 71 -8.98 -1.58 18.86
C SER A 71 -10.16 -1.28 17.94
N THR A 72 -9.88 -0.63 16.82
CA THR A 72 -10.78 -0.43 15.68
C THR A 72 -9.94 -0.36 14.41
N ARG A 73 -10.44 -0.91 13.30
CA ARG A 73 -9.80 -0.80 11.99
C ARG A 73 -10.85 -0.83 10.90
N GLN A 74 -11.23 0.35 10.42
CA GLN A 74 -12.24 0.51 9.37
C GLN A 74 -11.63 0.53 7.96
N LEU A 75 -10.58 -0.26 7.74
CA LEU A 75 -9.81 -0.18 6.49
C LEU A 75 -10.55 -0.84 5.33
N ARG A 76 -11.33 -1.91 5.58
CA ARG A 76 -12.17 -2.53 4.52
C ARG A 76 -13.27 -1.56 4.08
N GLU A 77 -13.87 -0.86 5.02
CA GLU A 77 -14.88 0.16 4.81
C GLU A 77 -14.31 1.36 4.05
N ALA A 78 -13.10 1.80 4.41
CA ALA A 78 -12.39 2.85 3.67
C ALA A 78 -12.09 2.43 2.23
N PHE A 79 -11.68 1.18 1.99
CA PHE A 79 -11.50 0.65 0.64
C PHE A 79 -12.81 0.58 -0.14
N ALA A 80 -13.89 0.07 0.47
CA ALA A 80 -15.19 -0.02 -0.18
C ALA A 80 -15.74 1.37 -0.56
N ALA A 81 -15.78 2.30 0.41
CA ALA A 81 -16.27 3.65 0.18
C ALA A 81 -15.41 4.42 -0.83
N GLY A 82 -14.08 4.28 -0.74
CA GLY A 82 -13.15 4.89 -1.70
C GLY A 82 -13.31 4.33 -3.12
N ALA A 83 -13.44 3.01 -3.25
CA ALA A 83 -13.63 2.35 -4.54
C ALA A 83 -14.96 2.74 -5.19
N GLU A 84 -16.04 2.80 -4.41
CA GLU A 84 -17.35 3.23 -4.88
C GLU A 84 -17.32 4.68 -5.36
N ALA A 85 -16.85 5.60 -4.51
CA ALA A 85 -16.79 7.03 -4.83
C ALA A 85 -15.88 7.33 -6.04
N PHE A 86 -14.79 6.58 -6.19
CA PHE A 86 -13.88 6.70 -7.33
C PHE A 86 -14.42 6.02 -8.60
N GLY A 87 -15.38 5.09 -8.49
CA GLY A 87 -15.85 4.28 -9.61
C GLY A 87 -14.84 3.20 -10.04
N TRP A 88 -14.07 2.66 -9.10
CA TRP A 88 -12.96 1.71 -9.34
C TRP A 88 -13.36 0.50 -10.21
N ALA A 89 -14.59 0.00 -10.05
CA ALA A 89 -15.11 -1.14 -10.82
C ALA A 89 -15.14 -0.91 -12.36
N LYS A 90 -15.05 0.33 -12.82
CA LYS A 90 -15.03 0.68 -14.25
C LYS A 90 -13.62 0.75 -14.83
N ARG A 91 -12.58 0.59 -14.00
CA ARG A 91 -11.19 0.71 -14.42
C ARG A 91 -10.79 -0.44 -15.35
N PRO A 92 -10.20 -0.16 -16.53
CA PRO A 92 -9.49 -1.18 -17.30
C PRO A 92 -8.22 -1.64 -16.57
N ALA A 93 -8.02 -2.96 -16.48
CA ALA A 93 -6.90 -3.54 -15.74
C ALA A 93 -5.52 -3.27 -16.36
N ALA A 94 -5.47 -3.04 -17.69
CA ALA A 94 -4.22 -2.84 -18.41
C ALA A 94 -3.56 -1.50 -18.00
N PRO A 95 -2.26 -1.48 -17.64
CA PRO A 95 -1.54 -0.24 -17.40
C PRO A 95 -1.58 0.71 -18.60
N ARG A 96 -1.61 2.02 -18.33
CA ARG A 96 -1.63 3.09 -19.35
C ARG A 96 -2.82 3.03 -20.33
N SER A 97 -3.93 2.42 -19.92
CA SER A 97 -5.12 2.24 -20.77
C SER A 97 -6.18 3.32 -20.58
N MET A 98 -6.18 4.05 -19.45
CA MET A 98 -7.11 5.14 -19.20
C MET A 98 -6.59 6.46 -19.78
N ARG A 99 -7.49 7.25 -20.35
CA ARG A 99 -7.21 8.55 -20.95
C ARG A 99 -8.32 9.54 -20.66
N ASP A 100 -7.94 10.80 -20.45
CA ASP A 100 -8.83 11.95 -20.45
C ASP A 100 -8.31 12.96 -21.49
N GLY A 101 -9.03 13.06 -22.61
CA GLY A 101 -8.57 13.78 -23.79
C GLY A 101 -7.18 13.31 -24.26
N HIS A 102 -6.18 14.19 -24.12
CA HIS A 102 -4.80 13.92 -24.51
C HIS A 102 -3.91 13.41 -23.37
N GLN A 103 -4.42 13.34 -22.14
CA GLN A 103 -3.67 12.91 -20.96
C GLN A 103 -3.87 11.43 -20.69
N LEU A 104 -2.82 10.76 -20.23
CA LEU A 104 -2.94 9.47 -19.54
C LEU A 104 -3.37 9.75 -18.11
N ILE A 105 -4.38 9.05 -17.64
CA ILE A 105 -4.88 9.12 -16.26
C ILE A 105 -4.84 7.73 -15.63
#